data_AF-A0A914IZ57-F1
#
_entry.id   AF-A0A914IZ57-F1
#
_cell.length_a   1.000
_cell.length_b   1.000
_cell.length_c   1.000
_cell.angle_alpha   90.00
_cell.angle_beta   90.00
_cell.angle_gamma   90.00
#
_symmetry.space_group_name_H-M   'P 1'
#
loop_
_entity.id
_entity.type
_entity.pdbx_description
1 polymer ?
#
loop_
_entity_poly.entity_id
_entity_poly.type
_entity_poly.pdbx_seq_one_letter_code
_entity_poly.pdbx_strand_id
1 'polypeptide(L)'
;MPLTPARVKELCRESLPQIGIEPDQIQNGVDFYKFLFTNHPDLRTYFKGAENYTAEQVQRSDRFTRLGNGMLLSNHVLVEVYDDPMIFKVFVQDLIEKHKE
;
A
#
# COMPACT_ATOMS: atom_id res chain seq x y z
N MET A 1 22.53 -18.54 2.30
CA MET A 1 23.08 -17.33 1.65
C MET A 1 22.46 -16.12 2.33
N PRO A 2 23.22 -15.12 2.78
CA PRO A 2 22.63 -13.93 3.42
C PRO A 2 21.77 -13.15 2.43
N LEU A 3 20.66 -12.57 2.90
CA LEU A 3 19.79 -11.69 2.12
C LEU A 3 20.50 -10.36 1.87
N THR A 4 21.04 -10.17 0.67
CA THR A 4 21.57 -8.87 0.24
C THR A 4 20.42 -7.92 -0.11
N PRO A 5 20.62 -6.58 -0.07
CA PRO A 5 19.57 -5.64 -0.46
C PRO A 5 19.00 -5.90 -1.86
N ALA A 6 19.87 -6.20 -2.84
CA ALA A 6 19.45 -6.59 -4.18
C ALA A 6 18.56 -7.84 -4.19
N ARG A 7 18.88 -8.86 -3.38
CA ARG A 7 18.05 -10.07 -3.27
C ARG A 7 16.71 -9.81 -2.60
N VAL A 8 16.66 -8.92 -1.60
CA VAL A 8 15.40 -8.52 -0.96
C VAL A 8 14.52 -7.77 -1.96
N LYS A 9 15.07 -6.81 -2.70
CA LYS A 9 14.37 -6.10 -3.77
C LYS A 9 13.75 -7.05 -4.79
N GLU A 10 14.52 -8.01 -5.27
CA GLU A 10 14.06 -9.03 -6.23
C GLU A 10 12.87 -9.83 -5.67
N LEU A 11 13.01 -10.41 -4.47
CA LEU A 11 11.95 -11.19 -3.81
C LEU A 11 10.69 -10.36 -3.55
N CYS A 12 10.85 -9.12 -3.08
CA CYS A 12 9.71 -8.24 -2.84
C CYS A 12 9.01 -7.87 -4.16
N ARG A 13 9.76 -7.58 -5.23
CA ARG A 13 9.21 -7.25 -6.55
C ARG A 13 8.37 -8.41 -7.10
N GLU A 14 8.85 -9.65 -6.96
CA GLU A 14 8.11 -10.85 -7.37
C GLU A 14 6.81 -11.07 -6.58
N SER A 15 6.77 -10.61 -5.32
CA SER A 15 5.60 -10.78 -4.45
C SER A 15 4.50 -9.72 -4.64
N LEU A 16 4.81 -8.59 -5.29
CA LEU A 16 3.86 -7.49 -5.42
C LEU A 16 2.85 -7.75 -6.54
N PRO A 17 1.57 -7.39 -6.34
CA PRO A 17 0.57 -7.47 -7.39
C PRO A 17 0.86 -6.44 -8.50
N GLN A 18 0.20 -6.58 -9.65
CA GLN A 18 0.25 -5.55 -10.68
C GLN A 18 -0.51 -4.29 -10.24
N ILE A 19 -0.05 -3.14 -10.72
CA ILE A 19 -0.67 -1.82 -10.51
C ILE A 19 -0.93 -1.16 -11.86
N GLY A 20 -2.03 -0.39 -11.95
CA GLY A 20 -2.35 0.42 -13.12
C GLY A 20 -3.79 0.91 -13.12
N ILE A 21 -4.33 1.11 -14.31
CA ILE A 21 -5.67 1.69 -14.53
C ILE A 21 -6.71 0.65 -14.94
N GLU A 22 -6.28 -0.58 -15.22
CA GLU A 22 -7.20 -1.65 -15.59
C GLU A 22 -8.01 -2.11 -14.36
N PRO A 23 -9.26 -2.59 -14.56
CA PRO A 23 -10.15 -2.90 -13.43
C PRO A 23 -9.59 -3.90 -12.42
N ASP A 24 -8.89 -4.93 -12.90
CA ASP A 24 -8.25 -5.95 -12.06
C ASP A 24 -7.06 -5.39 -11.25
N GLN A 25 -6.28 -4.49 -11.86
CA GLN A 25 -5.15 -3.83 -11.21
C GLN A 25 -5.62 -2.86 -10.12
N ILE A 26 -6.70 -2.12 -10.39
CA ILE A 26 -7.36 -1.25 -9.40
C ILE A 26 -7.89 -2.08 -8.22
N GLN A 27 -8.49 -3.24 -8.53
CA GLN A 27 -9.10 -4.11 -7.53
C GLN A 27 -8.08 -4.62 -6.50
N ASN A 28 -6.81 -4.83 -6.88
CA ASN A 28 -5.74 -5.21 -5.95
C ASN A 28 -5.60 -4.25 -4.76
N GLY A 29 -5.68 -2.93 -5.02
CA GLY A 29 -5.60 -1.91 -3.97
C GLY A 29 -6.85 -1.84 -3.10
N VAL A 30 -8.03 -2.05 -3.71
CA VAL A 30 -9.32 -2.08 -2.99
C VAL A 30 -9.39 -3.31 -2.08
N ASP A 31 -8.92 -4.47 -2.55
CA ASP A 31 -8.92 -5.72 -1.79
C ASP A 31 -7.98 -5.66 -0.58
N PHE A 32 -6.87 -4.92 -0.65
CA PHE A 32 -6.06 -4.62 0.52
C PHE A 32 -6.88 -3.94 1.62
N TYR A 33 -7.61 -2.87 1.28
CA TYR A 33 -8.42 -2.15 2.27
C TYR A 33 -9.61 -2.96 2.76
N LYS A 34 -10.23 -3.80 1.91
CA LYS A 34 -11.26 -4.76 2.35
C LYS A 34 -10.68 -5.73 3.38
N PHE A 35 -9.53 -6.33 3.09
CA PHE A 35 -8.85 -7.21 4.02
C PHE A 35 -8.51 -6.49 5.34
N LEU A 36 -7.93 -5.30 5.27
CA LEU A 36 -7.57 -4.49 6.44
C LEU A 36 -8.80 -4.16 7.28
N PHE A 37 -9.89 -3.69 6.67
CA PHE A 37 -11.07 -3.23 7.41
C PHE A 37 -11.88 -4.41 7.99
N THR A 38 -11.82 -5.58 7.36
CA THR A 38 -12.44 -6.80 7.88
C THR A 38 -11.64 -7.40 9.03
N ASN A 39 -10.31 -7.47 8.93
CA ASN A 39 -9.47 -8.22 9.87
C ASN A 39 -8.84 -7.35 10.97
N HIS A 40 -8.68 -6.04 10.72
CA HIS A 40 -8.13 -5.06 11.66
C HIS A 40 -9.07 -3.87 11.81
N PRO A 41 -10.30 -4.09 12.33
CA PRO A 41 -11.31 -3.04 12.45
C PRO A 41 -10.89 -1.90 13.38
N ASP A 42 -9.95 -2.14 14.29
CA ASP A 42 -9.34 -1.16 15.20
C ASP A 42 -8.58 -0.06 14.44
N LEU A 43 -7.94 -0.40 13.32
CA LEU A 43 -7.18 0.55 12.50
C LEU A 43 -8.08 1.51 11.71
N ARG A 44 -9.39 1.24 11.61
CA ARG A 44 -10.35 2.12 10.92
C ARG A 44 -10.48 3.50 11.58
N THR A 45 -10.10 3.63 12.86
CA THR A 45 -10.08 4.93 13.57
C THR A 45 -9.20 5.99 12.91
N TYR A 46 -8.21 5.58 12.11
CA TYR A 46 -7.32 6.50 11.39
C TYR A 46 -7.93 6.98 10.05
N PHE A 47 -9.05 6.39 9.62
CA PHE A 47 -9.71 6.70 8.36
C PHE A 47 -10.95 7.57 8.60
N LYS A 48 -10.74 8.87 8.84
CA LYS A 48 -11.82 9.84 9.12
C LYS A 48 -13.00 9.70 8.15
N GLY A 49 -14.22 9.55 8.68
CA GLY A 49 -15.46 9.34 7.91
C GLY A 49 -15.66 7.92 7.35
N ALA A 50 -14.76 7.00 7.63
CA ALA A 50 -14.83 5.59 7.25
C ALA A 50 -14.59 4.62 8.43
N GLU A 51 -14.71 5.12 9.66
CA GLU A 51 -14.39 4.40 10.90
C GLU A 51 -15.23 3.13 11.08
N ASN A 52 -16.45 3.15 10.54
CA ASN A 52 -17.41 2.03 10.61
C ASN A 52 -17.63 1.33 9.27
N TYR A 53 -16.78 1.56 8.27
CA TYR A 53 -16.98 0.95 6.95
C TYR A 53 -16.87 -0.57 7.00
N THR A 54 -17.77 -1.25 6.29
CA THR A 54 -17.67 -2.67 5.93
C THR A 54 -16.87 -2.86 4.64
N ALA A 55 -16.50 -4.11 4.33
CA ALA A 55 -15.82 -4.44 3.07
C ALA A 55 -16.65 -4.04 1.82
N GLU A 56 -17.97 -4.16 1.88
CA GLU A 56 -18.87 -3.76 0.80
C GLU A 56 -18.89 -2.24 0.60
N GLN A 57 -18.79 -1.47 1.69
CA GLN A 57 -18.68 -0.01 1.62
C GLN A 57 -17.33 0.43 1.06
N VAL A 58 -16.24 -0.26 1.42
CA VAL A 58 -14.92 -0.07 0.80
C VAL A 58 -14.97 -0.36 -0.71
N GLN A 59 -15.57 -1.48 -1.12
CA GLN A 59 -15.66 -1.90 -2.53
C GLN A 59 -16.33 -0.86 -3.45
N ARG A 60 -17.30 -0.10 -2.92
CA ARG A 60 -18.08 0.88 -3.68
C ARG A 60 -17.53 2.31 -3.57
N SER A 61 -16.39 2.50 -2.92
CA SER A 61 -15.87 3.82 -2.58
C SER A 61 -14.72 4.26 -3.49
N ASP A 62 -14.96 5.31 -4.28
CA ASP A 62 -13.92 5.95 -5.10
C ASP A 62 -12.72 6.46 -4.29
N ARG A 63 -12.92 6.72 -2.99
CA ARG A 63 -11.83 7.06 -2.06
C ARG A 63 -10.86 5.90 -1.95
N PHE A 64 -11.35 4.68 -1.72
CA PHE A 64 -10.51 3.51 -1.52
C PHE A 64 -9.93 2.96 -2.82
N THR A 65 -10.56 3.22 -3.96
CA THR A 65 -9.92 3.07 -5.28
C THR A 65 -8.66 3.93 -5.39
N ARG A 66 -8.75 5.22 -5.05
CA ARG A 66 -7.61 6.15 -5.11
C ARG A 66 -6.54 5.85 -4.06
N LEU A 67 -6.95 5.59 -2.82
CA LEU A 67 -6.04 5.23 -1.73
C LEU A 67 -5.33 3.90 -2.01
N GLY A 68 -6.06 2.90 -2.50
CA GLY A 68 -5.52 1.58 -2.84
C GLY A 68 -4.40 1.65 -3.87
N ASN A 69 -4.65 2.37 -4.97
CA ASN A 69 -3.63 2.58 -5.99
C ASN A 69 -2.44 3.40 -5.47
N GLY A 70 -2.68 4.45 -4.68
CA GLY A 70 -1.60 5.25 -4.09
C GLY A 70 -0.71 4.44 -3.15
N MET A 71 -1.31 3.61 -2.30
CA MET A 71 -0.62 2.74 -1.36
C MET A 71 0.21 1.66 -2.09
N LEU A 72 -0.36 0.98 -3.09
CA LEU A 72 0.39 0.00 -3.89
C LEU A 72 1.55 0.68 -4.63
N LEU A 73 1.35 1.88 -5.19
CA LEU A 73 2.43 2.63 -5.84
C LEU A 73 3.58 2.91 -4.87
N SER A 74 3.28 3.35 -3.64
CA SER A 74 4.30 3.54 -2.61
C SER A 74 5.06 2.25 -2.28
N ASN A 75 4.38 1.09 -2.24
CA ASN A 75 5.04 -0.20 -2.04
C ASN A 75 5.97 -0.56 -3.20
N HIS A 76 5.54 -0.37 -4.45
CA HIS A 76 6.41 -0.56 -5.61
C HIS A 76 7.65 0.35 -5.54
N VAL A 77 7.49 1.63 -5.19
CA VAL A 77 8.63 2.55 -5.04
C VAL A 77 9.57 2.10 -3.92
N LEU A 78 9.05 1.71 -2.75
CA LEU A 78 9.86 1.18 -1.64
C LEU A 78 10.74 0.01 -2.09
N VAL A 79 10.18 -0.91 -2.88
CA VAL A 79 10.92 -2.06 -3.42
C VAL A 79 11.95 -1.63 -4.45
N GLU A 80 11.57 -0.77 -5.41
CA GLU A 80 12.46 -0.33 -6.48
C GLU A 80 13.69 0.40 -5.98
N VAL A 81 13.58 1.13 -4.87
CA VAL A 81 14.69 1.89 -4.30
C VAL A 81 15.40 1.18 -3.14
N TYR A 82 15.01 -0.05 -2.79
CA TYR A 82 15.52 -0.75 -1.60
C TYR A 82 17.04 -1.00 -1.63
N ASP A 83 17.63 -1.16 -2.82
CA ASP A 83 19.06 -1.34 -3.02
C ASP A 83 19.85 -0.01 -3.10
N ASP A 84 19.17 1.14 -3.00
CA ASP A 84 19.74 2.47 -2.80
C ASP A 84 19.39 3.00 -1.39
N PRO A 85 20.28 2.84 -0.39
CA PRO A 85 19.98 3.22 0.98
C PRO A 85 19.65 4.70 1.18
N MET A 86 20.18 5.58 0.33
CA MET A 86 19.95 7.03 0.43
C MET A 86 18.52 7.35 -0.02
N ILE A 87 18.13 6.89 -1.20
CA ILE A 87 16.79 7.13 -1.75
C ILE A 87 15.73 6.41 -0.91
N PHE A 88 15.96 5.16 -0.49
CA PHE A 88 15.05 4.42 0.37
C PHE A 88 14.76 5.18 1.67
N LYS A 89 15.82 5.67 2.33
CA LYS A 89 15.67 6.41 3.59
C LYS A 89 14.87 7.70 3.40
N VAL A 90 15.17 8.48 2.37
CA VAL A 90 14.47 9.74 2.10
C VAL A 90 13.00 9.48 1.76
N PHE A 91 12.71 8.44 0.98
CA PHE A 91 11.34 8.07 0.64
C PHE A 91 10.54 7.63 1.89
N VAL A 92 11.15 6.83 2.77
CA VAL A 92 10.52 6.44 4.05
C VAL A 92 10.24 7.67 4.94
N GLN A 93 11.17 8.63 5.01
CA GLN A 93 10.96 9.85 5.78
C GLN A 93 9.80 10.70 5.23
N ASP A 94 9.72 10.84 3.91
CA ASP A 94 8.60 11.51 3.24
C ASP A 94 7.26 10.80 3.47
N LEU A 95 7.23 9.46 3.43
CA LEU A 95 6.04 8.70 3.79
C LEU A 95 5.62 8.94 5.24
N ILE A 96 6.55 8.93 6.19
CA ILE A 96 6.25 9.22 7.60
C ILE A 96 5.65 10.62 7.73
N GLU A 97 6.24 11.63 7.08
CA GLU A 97 5.76 13.02 7.13
C GLU A 97 4.31 13.13 6.64
N LYS A 98 3.96 12.44 5.55
CA LYS A 98 2.60 12.42 4.98
C LYS A 98 1.55 11.77 5.88
N HIS A 99 1.94 11.07 6.95
CA HIS A 99 1.05 10.36 7.87
C HIS A 99 1.03 10.94 9.29
N LYS A 100 1.65 12.10 9.53
CA LYS A 100 1.72 12.70 10.87
C LYS A 100 0.42 13.34 11.37
N GLU A 101 -0.53 13.66 10.49
CA GLU A 101 -1.76 14.42 10.78
C GLU A 101 -3.04 13.76 10.22
#